data_AF-J8AFW6-F1
#
_entry.id   AF-J8AFW6-F1
#
_cell.length_a   1.000
_cell.length_b   1.000
_cell.length_c   1.000
_cell.angle_alpha   90.00
_cell.angle_beta   90.00
_cell.angle_gamma   90.00
#
_symmetry.space_group_name_H-M   'P 1'
#
loop_
_entity.id
_entity.type
_entity.pdbx_description
1 polymer ?
#
loop_
_entity_poly.entity_id
_entity_poly.type
_entity_poly.pdbx_seq_one_letter_code
_entity_poly.pdbx_strand_id
1 'polypeptide(L)' 'MNDYYYADMQNYDTNPERVVSHEIGHAFGLAHNDISTSVMRDKWPQVLAPSKADLDEITRMYP' A
#
# COMPACT_ATOMS: atom_id res chain seq x y z
N MET A 1 3.68 19.68 -12.81
CA MET A 1 3.15 19.09 -11.57
C MET A 1 2.40 20.20 -10.87
N ASN A 2 1.08 20.05 -10.69
CA ASN A 2 0.21 21.14 -10.22
C ASN A 2 0.16 21.20 -8.70
N ASP A 3 0.21 22.43 -8.17
CA ASP A 3 0.23 22.76 -6.74
C ASP A 3 -0.94 22.19 -5.93
N TYR A 4 -2.03 21.78 -6.59
CA TYR A 4 -3.16 21.07 -6.00
C TYR A 4 -2.80 19.69 -5.42
N TYR A 5 -1.80 18.99 -5.98
CA TYR A 5 -1.35 17.69 -5.45
C TYR A 5 -0.69 17.82 -4.07
N TYR A 6 -0.04 18.95 -3.81
CA TYR A 6 0.69 19.17 -2.55
C TYR A 6 -0.23 19.58 -1.40
N ALA A 7 -1.34 20.28 -1.70
CA ALA A 7 -2.31 20.69 -0.68
C ALA A 7 -3.08 19.48 -0.08
N ASP A 8 -3.37 18.46 -0.89
CA ASP A 8 -4.02 17.23 -0.41
C ASP A 8 -3.06 16.35 0.42
N MET A 9 -1.78 16.27 0.02
CA MET A 9 -0.78 15.51 0.78
C MET A 9 -0.56 16.02 2.22
N GLN A 10 -0.89 17.28 2.53
CA GLN A 10 -0.79 17.81 3.89
C GLN A 10 -1.85 17.26 4.85
N ASN A 11 -2.96 16.72 4.33
CA ASN A 11 -4.04 16.11 5.13
C ASN A 11 -4.00 14.58 5.15
N TYR A 12 -3.18 13.95 4.32
CA TYR A 12 -2.92 12.53 4.41
C TYR A 12 -1.85 12.30 5.47
N ASP A 13 -2.10 11.34 6.36
CA ASP A 13 -1.09 10.75 7.22
C ASP A 13 -0.05 10.05 6.30
N THR A 14 0.92 10.84 5.83
CA THR A 14 2.01 10.42 4.94
C THR A 14 3.06 9.63 5.73
N ASN A 15 2.63 8.70 6.58
CA ASN A 15 3.54 7.82 7.27
C ASN A 15 4.37 7.06 6.21
N PRO A 16 5.69 7.34 6.09
CA PRO A 16 6.52 6.77 5.04
C PRO A 16 6.55 5.24 5.11
N GLU A 17 6.40 4.66 6.30
CA GLU A 17 6.40 3.21 6.49
C GLU A 17 5.26 2.54 5.72
N ARG A 18 4.08 3.18 5.65
CA ARG A 18 2.92 2.63 4.92
C ARG A 18 3.15 2.63 3.41
N VAL A 19 3.66 3.74 2.89
CA VAL A 19 3.97 3.89 1.46
C VAL A 19 5.11 2.94 1.07
N VAL A 20 6.19 2.91 1.85
CA VAL A 20 7.32 2.01 1.60
C VAL A 20 6.88 0.56 1.64
N SER A 21 6.04 0.14 2.60
CA SER A 21 5.54 -1.23 2.65
C SER A 21 4.69 -1.59 1.42
N HIS A 22 3.85 -0.66 0.94
CA HIS A 22 3.07 -0.82 -0.29
C HIS A 22 3.97 -1.02 -1.52
N GLU A 23 4.94 -0.13 -1.71
CA GLU A 23 5.85 -0.19 -2.87
C GLU A 23 6.79 -1.41 -2.82
N ILE A 24 7.20 -1.83 -1.62
CA ILE A 24 7.92 -3.10 -1.44
C ILE A 24 7.04 -4.28 -1.89
N GLY A 25 5.74 -4.28 -1.59
CA GLY A 25 4.82 -5.30 -2.08
C GLY A 25 4.82 -5.39 -3.61
N HIS A 26 4.82 -4.27 -4.32
CA HIS A 26 4.99 -4.24 -5.78
C HIS A 26 6.35 -4.78 -6.22
N ALA A 27 7.44 -4.49 -5.50
CA ALA A 27 8.76 -5.05 -5.79
C ALA A 27 8.79 -6.59 -5.64
N PHE A 28 7.95 -7.16 -4.77
CA PHE A 28 7.70 -8.60 -4.65
C PHE A 28 6.61 -9.12 -5.61
N GLY A 29 6.07 -8.29 -6.49
CA GLY A 29 5.10 -8.69 -7.51
C GLY A 29 3.62 -8.69 -7.07
N LEU A 30 3.30 -8.23 -5.85
CA LEU A 30 1.91 -8.07 -5.42
C LEU A 30 1.22 -6.97 -6.23
N ALA A 31 -0.02 -7.24 -6.66
CA ALA A 31 -0.86 -6.28 -7.36
C ALA A 31 -1.77 -5.50 -6.39
N HIS A 32 -2.28 -4.35 -6.86
CA HIS A 32 -3.31 -3.61 -6.13
C HIS A 32 -4.56 -4.46 -5.89
N ASN A 33 -5.27 -4.18 -4.79
CA ASN A 33 -6.61 -4.70 -4.50
C ASN A 33 -7.50 -3.64 -3.84
N ASP A 34 -8.77 -3.96 -3.60
CA ASP A 34 -9.74 -3.03 -2.98
C ASP A 34 -9.99 -3.31 -1.48
N ILE A 35 -9.20 -4.20 -0.87
CA ILE A 35 -9.37 -4.63 0.52
C ILE A 35 -8.93 -3.50 1.44
N SER A 36 -9.85 -3.00 2.26
CA SER A 36 -9.60 -1.83 3.11
C SER A 36 -8.47 -2.01 4.13
N THR A 37 -8.17 -3.26 4.51
CA THR A 37 -7.11 -3.64 5.44
C THR A 37 -5.83 -4.08 4.76
N SER A 38 -5.77 -4.12 3.43
CA SER A 38 -4.57 -4.50 2.68
C SER A 38 -3.57 -3.35 2.62
N VAL A 39 -2.29 -3.69 2.75
CA VAL A 39 -1.21 -2.73 2.47
C VAL A 39 -1.13 -2.42 0.97
N MET A 40 -1.59 -3.35 0.12
CA MET A 40 -1.67 -3.24 -1.34
C MET A 40 -3.00 -2.63 -1.83
N ARG A 41 -3.77 -1.97 -0.95
CA ARG A 41 -4.97 -1.26 -1.37
C ARG A 41 -4.64 -0.20 -2.43
N ASP A 42 -5.47 -0.09 -3.46
CA ASP A 42 -5.33 0.89 -4.56
C ASP A 42 -5.45 2.37 -4.11
N LYS A 43 -6.19 2.61 -3.04
CA LYS A 43 -6.29 3.91 -2.35
C LYS A 43 -5.12 4.09 -1.39
N TRP A 44 -4.91 5.33 -0.95
CA TRP A 44 -3.87 5.70 0.02
C TRP A 44 -3.63 4.63 1.10
N PRO A 45 -2.41 4.07 1.22
CA PRO A 45 -2.11 3.00 2.16
C PRO A 45 -2.39 3.42 3.60
N GLN A 46 -3.41 2.81 4.23
CA GLN A 46 -3.87 3.20 5.58
C GLN A 46 -3.36 2.27 6.68
N VAL A 47 -2.69 1.16 6.33
CA VAL A 47 -2.25 0.12 7.27
C VAL A 47 -0.74 -0.02 7.25
N LEU A 48 -0.18 -0.38 8.42
CA LEU A 48 1.25 -0.63 8.59
C LEU A 48 1.64 -2.10 8.35
N ALA A 49 0.67 -3.00 8.45
CA ALA A 49 0.90 -4.44 8.36
C ALA A 49 0.18 -5.03 7.13
N PRO A 50 0.79 -6.01 6.45
CA PRO A 50 0.10 -6.79 5.43
C PRO A 50 -1.17 -7.44 5.99
N SER A 51 -2.24 -7.41 5.21
CA SER A 51 -3.46 -8.17 5.52
C SER A 51 -3.22 -9.66 5.33
N LYS A 52 -4.15 -10.48 5.81
CA LYS A 52 -4.15 -11.91 5.51
C LYS A 52 -4.13 -12.19 4.00
N ALA A 53 -4.83 -11.38 3.19
CA ALA A 53 -4.84 -11.54 1.74
C ALA A 53 -3.45 -11.28 1.11
N ASP A 54 -2.74 -10.25 1.59
CA ASP A 54 -1.38 -9.95 1.15
C ASP A 54 -0.42 -11.09 1.50
N LEU A 55 -0.55 -11.65 2.71
CA LEU A 55 0.25 -12.79 3.18
C LEU A 55 -0.05 -14.07 2.40
N ASP A 56 -1.33 -14.38 2.19
CA ASP A 56 -1.73 -15.58 1.44
C ASP A 56 -1.22 -15.48 -0.02
N GLU A 57 -1.27 -14.29 -0.63
CA GLU A 57 -0.81 -14.08 -2.00
C GLU A 57 0.72 -14.15 -2.12
N ILE A 58 1.47 -13.52 -1.20
CA ILE A 58 2.94 -13.60 -1.25
C ILE A 58 3.42 -15.04 -0.99
N THR A 59 2.76 -15.79 -0.09
CA THR A 59 3.03 -17.23 0.11
C THR A 59 2.67 -18.06 -1.14
N ARG A 60 1.63 -17.68 -1.89
CA ARG A 60 1.29 -18.33 -3.16
C ARG A 60 2.35 -18.08 -4.24
N MET A 61 2.94 -16.89 -4.28
CA MET A 61 3.99 -16.52 -5.24
C MET A 61 5.36 -17.12 -4.89
N TYR A 62 5.67 -17.22 -3.59
CA TYR A 62 6.96 -17.69 -3.05
C TYR A 62 6.72 -18.73 -1.93
N PRO A 63 6.55 -20.03 -2.28
CA PRO A 63 6.28 -21.10 -1.32
C PRO A 63 7.48 -21.48 -0.44
#